data_AF-A0A5K1EJU2-F1
#
_entry.id   AF-A0A5K1EJU2-F1
#
_cell.length_a   1.000
_cell.length_b   1.000
_cell.length_c   1.000
_cell.angle_alpha   90.00
_cell.angle_beta   90.00
_cell.angle_gamma   90.00
#
_symmetry.space_group_name_H-M   'P 1'
#
loop_
_entity.id
_entity.type
_entity.pdbx_description
1 polymer ?
#
loop_
_entity_poly.entity_id
_entity_poly.type
_entity_poly.pdbx_seq_one_letter_code
_entity_poly.pdbx_strand_id
1 'polypeptide(L)' 'VLALVGDQLDGGEDICGVVLSIRFGEDILSVWNRNAADHQ' A
#
# COMPACT_ATOMS: atom_id res chain seq x y z
N VAL A 1 3.99 5.86 3.41
CA VAL A 1 3.06 6.70 4.22
C VAL A 1 2.91 8.10 3.64
N LEU A 2 3.99 8.88 3.47
CA LEU A 2 3.91 10.23 2.86
C LEU A 2 3.23 10.24 1.47
N ALA A 3 3.52 9.24 0.62
CA ALA A 3 2.85 9.09 -0.68
C ALA A 3 1.34 8.78 -0.57
N LEU A 4 0.91 8.08 0.49
CA LEU A 4 -0.51 7.78 0.74
C LEU A 4 -1.24 9.01 1.29
N VAL A 5 -0.62 9.71 2.26
CA VAL A 5 -1.16 10.95 2.86
C VAL A 5 -1.19 12.08 1.84
N GLY A 6 -0.21 12.13 0.94
CA GLY A 6 -0.13 13.13 -0.12
C GLY A 6 -0.92 12.79 -1.38
N ASP A 7 -1.66 11.68 -1.41
CA ASP A 7 -2.41 11.22 -2.59
C ASP A 7 -1.56 11.17 -3.88
N GLN A 8 -0.33 10.68 -3.75
CA GLN A 8 0.67 10.66 -4.84
C GLN A 8 0.74 9.30 -5.56
N LEU A 9 -0.22 8.41 -5.31
CA LEU A 9 -0.30 7.10 -5.95
C LEU A 9 -1.33 7.16 -7.08
N ASP A 10 -0.92 6.80 -8.29
CA ASP A 10 -1.86 6.61 -9.40
C ASP A 10 -2.85 5.50 -9.03
N GLY A 11 -4.16 5.81 -9.04
CA GLY A 11 -5.21 4.89 -8.56
C GLY A 11 -5.39 4.87 -7.04
N GLY A 12 -5.02 5.93 -6.32
CA GLY A 12 -5.14 6.06 -4.86
C GLY A 12 -6.53 5.71 -4.29
N GLU A 13 -7.60 5.87 -5.06
CA GLU A 13 -8.98 5.50 -4.69
C GLU A 13 -9.23 3.99 -4.53
N ASP A 14 -8.42 3.15 -5.19
CA ASP A 14 -8.46 1.70 -5.03
C ASP A 14 -7.62 1.22 -3.84
N ILE A 15 -6.75 2.08 -3.30
CA ILE A 15 -5.89 1.73 -2.17
C ILE A 15 -6.69 1.76 -0.85
N CYS A 16 -6.76 0.61 -0.20
CA CYS A 16 -7.40 0.44 1.10
C CYS A 16 -6.51 0.89 2.26
N GLY A 17 -5.19 0.77 2.12
CA GLY A 17 -4.25 1.16 3.16
C GLY A 17 -2.86 0.57 3.00
N VAL A 18 -2.02 0.84 4.01
CA VAL A 18 -0.62 0.40 4.07
C VAL A 18 -0.32 -0.15 5.45
N VAL A 19 0.42 -1.25 5.51
CA VAL A 19 0.87 -1.89 6.75
C VAL A 19 2.38 -2.08 6.71
N LEU A 20 3.07 -1.65 7.78
CA LEU A 20 4.47 -1.98 8.02
C LEU A 20 4.52 -3.10 9.07
N SER A 21 5.06 -4.26 8.68
CA SER A 21 5.28 -5.39 9.58
C SER A 21 6.77 -5.50 9.89
N ILE A 22 7.13 -5.27 11.14
CA ILE A 22 8.51 -5.37 11.64
C ILE A 22 8.70 -6.77 12.22
N ARG A 23 9.72 -7.49 11.77
CA ARG A 23 10.04 -8.85 12.22
C ARG A 23 11.53 -8.94 12.57
N PHE A 24 11.92 -10.04 13.21
CA PHE A 24 13.33 -10.27 13.47
C PHE A 24 14.05 -10.65 12.16
N GLY A 25 14.90 -9.76 11.67
CA GLY A 25 15.75 -9.99 10.50
C GLY A 25 15.17 -9.54 9.15
N GLU A 26 13.90 -9.10 9.12
CA GLU A 26 13.29 -8.49 7.94
C GLU A 26 12.18 -7.51 8.32
N ASP A 27 11.98 -6.52 7.46
CA ASP A 27 10.83 -5.62 7.50
C ASP A 27 10.05 -5.78 6.20
N ILE A 28 8.71 -5.81 6.31
CA ILE A 28 7.81 -5.95 5.16
C ILE A 28 6.88 -4.75 5.10
N LEU A 29 6.90 -4.05 3.98
CA LEU A 29 5.94 -2.99 3.67
C LEU A 29 4.89 -3.52 2.68
N SER A 30 3.62 -3.47 3.06
CA SER A 30 2.50 -3.95 2.24
C SER A 30 1.54 -2.82 1.91
N VAL A 31 1.08 -2.77 0.66
CA VAL A 31 0.01 -1.88 0.17
C VAL A 31 -1.17 -2.76 -0.24
N TRP A 32 -2.37 -2.45 0.23
CA TRP A 32 -3.56 -3.25 -0.04
C TRP A 32 -4.51 -2.47 -0.94
N ASN A 33 -4.99 -3.10 -2.01
CA ASN A 33 -5.97 -2.53 -2.93
C ASN A 33 -7.33 -3.24 -2.76
N ARG A 34 -8.39 -2.71 -3.37
CA ARG A 34 -9.74 -3.28 -3.28
C ARG A 34 -9.95 -4.36 -4.32
N ASN A 35 -9.31 -4.25 -5.48
CA ASN A 35 -9.43 -5.22 -6.57
C ASN A 35 -8.11 -5.93 -6.89
N ALA A 36 -8.01 -7.20 -6.48
CA ALA A 36 -6.83 -8.03 -6.74
C ALA A 36 -6.66 -8.46 -8.22
N ALA A 37 -7.72 -8.35 -9.03
CA ALA A 37 -7.68 -8.65 -10.47
C ALA A 37 -7.37 -7.39 -11.30
N ASP A 38 -7.20 -6.23 -10.65
CA ASP A 38 -6.78 -5.03 -11.33
C ASP A 38 -5.31 -5.17 -11.75
N HIS A 39 -5.07 -5.00 -13.05
CA HIS A 39 -3.77 -5.25 -13.70
C HIS A 39 -3.09 -3.95 -14.13
N GLN A 40 -3.53 -2.82 -13.58
CA GLN A 40 -3.03 -1.49 -13.91
C GLN A 40 -1.50 -1.38 -13.78
#